data_AF-A0A316LTU6-F1
#
_entry.id   AF-A0A316LTU6-F1
#
_cell.length_a   1.000
_cell.length_b   1.000
_cell.length_c   1.000
_cell.angle_alpha   90.00
_cell.angle_beta   90.00
_cell.angle_gamma   90.00
#
_symmetry.space_group_name_H-M   'P 1'
#
loop_
_entity.id
_entity.type
_entity.pdbx_description
1 polymer ?
#
loop_
_entity_poly.entity_id
_entity_poly.type
_entity_poly.pdbx_seq_one_letter_code
_entity_poly.pdbx_strand_id
1 'polypeptide(L)' 'MKKQEHARQTLSKQEEALQQEIEKLNQLAEEALRQGRPLAEDERLLRQSRRTDEVILSIQQLQSMLEEYDRENGPQTEK' A
#
# COMPACT_ATOMS: atom_id res chain seq x y z
N MET A 1 2.92 17.02 16.13
CA MET A 1 3.55 16.02 17.03
C MET A 1 2.73 14.71 17.09
N LYS A 2 1.77 14.50 18.01
CA LYS A 2 1.08 13.19 18.16
C LYS A 2 0.35 12.66 16.92
N LYS A 3 -0.28 13.53 16.13
CA LYS A 3 -1.00 13.12 14.88
C LYS A 3 -0.04 12.64 13.78
N GLN A 4 1.13 13.28 13.65
CA GLN A 4 2.14 12.92 12.66
C GLN A 4 2.80 11.59 13.00
N GLU A 5 3.15 11.40 14.28
CA GLU A 5 3.69 10.14 14.78
C GLU A 5 2.70 8.99 14.56
N HIS A 6 1.42 9.21 14.84
CA HIS A 6 0.37 8.24 14.57
C HIS A 6 0.23 7.93 13.07
N ALA A 7 0.28 8.95 12.20
CA ALA A 7 0.24 8.74 10.75
C ALA A 7 1.45 7.94 10.24
N ARG A 8 2.66 8.20 10.75
CA ARG A 8 3.88 7.42 10.42
C ARG A 8 3.79 5.98 10.91
N GLN A 9 3.26 5.74 12.12
CA GLN A 9 3.01 4.38 12.62
C GLN A 9 1.97 3.64 11.77
N THR A 10 0.90 4.32 11.37
CA THR A 10 -0.13 3.74 10.50
C THR A 10 0.43 3.43 9.12
N LEU A 11 1.25 4.32 8.54
CA LEU A 11 1.93 4.09 7.27
C LEU A 11 2.80 2.82 7.32
N SER A 12 3.66 2.70 8.34
CA SER A 12 4.51 1.51 8.52
C SER A 12 3.70 0.22 8.61
N LYS A 13 2.58 0.21 9.35
CA LYS A 13 1.68 -0.95 9.41
C LYS A 13 1.03 -1.27 8.06
N GLN A 14 0.70 -0.25 7.27
CA GLN A 14 0.12 -0.44 5.94
C GLN A 14 1.16 -0.97 4.95
N GLU A 15 2.41 -0.53 5.03
CA GLU A 15 3.51 -1.09 4.23
C GLU A 15 3.76 -2.58 4.54
N GLU A 16 3.73 -2.96 5.83
CA GLU A 16 3.78 -4.38 6.23
C GLU A 16 2.58 -5.17 5.69
N ALA A 17 1.37 -4.62 5.77
CA ALA A 17 0.18 -5.25 5.22
C ALA A 17 0.28 -5.38 3.69
N LEU A 18 0.79 -4.37 2.99
CA LEU A 18 0.99 -4.41 1.54
C LEU A 18 1.92 -5.56 1.15
N GLN A 19 3.02 -5.74 1.88
CA GLN A 19 3.96 -6.84 1.63
C GLN A 19 3.25 -8.20 1.72
N GLN A 20 2.40 -8.40 2.74
CA GLN A 20 1.62 -9.64 2.88
C GLN A 20 0.59 -9.83 1.76
N GLU A 21 -0.06 -8.75 1.31
CA GLU A 21 -1.05 -8.84 0.22
C GLU A 21 -0.37 -9.13 -1.13
N ILE A 22 0.84 -8.60 -1.37
CA ILE A 22 1.67 -8.92 -2.55
C ILE A 22 2.09 -10.39 -2.53
N GLU A 23 2.52 -10.92 -1.38
CA GLU A 23 2.90 -12.33 -1.25
C GLU A 23 1.73 -13.26 -1.57
N LYS A 24 0.53 -12.97 -1.07
CA LYS A 24 -0.69 -13.73 -1.39
C LYS A 24 -1.03 -13.63 -2.87
N LEU A 25 -0.91 -12.44 -3.47
CA LEU A 25 -1.17 -12.23 -4.90
C LEU A 25 -0.23 -13.08 -5.76
N ASN A 26 1.06 -13.12 -5.41
CA ASN A 26 2.06 -13.95 -6.09
C ASN A 26 1.74 -15.45 -5.96
N GLN A 27 1.35 -15.91 -4.77
CA GLN A 27 0.95 -17.31 -4.56
C GLN A 27 -0.25 -17.69 -5.45
N LEU A 28 -1.28 -16.85 -5.48
CA LEU A 28 -2.46 -17.08 -6.33
C LEU A 28 -2.12 -17.07 -7.82
N ALA A 29 -1.22 -16.16 -8.24
CA ALA A 29 -0.76 -16.11 -9.63
C ALA A 29 0.02 -17.36 -10.01
N GLU A 30 0.94 -17.82 -9.16
CA GLU A 30 1.66 -19.08 -9.37
C GLU A 30 0.73 -20.29 -9.46
N GLU A 31 -0.27 -20.39 -8.57
CA GLU A 31 -1.27 -21.46 -8.62
C GLU A 31 -2.06 -21.46 -9.93
N ALA A 32 -2.53 -20.29 -10.38
CA ALA A 32 -3.26 -20.15 -11.62
C ALA A 32 -2.39 -20.55 -12.82
N LEU A 33 -1.13 -20.10 -12.87
CA LEU A 33 -0.17 -20.46 -13.91
C LEU A 33 0.13 -21.97 -13.93
N ARG A 34 0.35 -22.60 -12.78
CA ARG A 34 0.58 -24.06 -12.68
C ARG A 34 -0.61 -24.87 -13.18
N GLN A 35 -1.82 -24.33 -13.03
CA GLN A 35 -3.07 -24.96 -13.48
C GLN A 35 -3.43 -24.60 -14.92
N GLY A 36 -2.61 -23.78 -15.61
CA GLY A 36 -2.88 -23.33 -16.97
C GLY A 36 -4.09 -22.38 -17.07
N ARG A 37 -4.51 -21.78 -15.96
CA ARG A 37 -5.64 -20.84 -15.94
C ARG A 37 -5.16 -19.43 -16.33
N PRO A 38 -5.88 -18.72 -17.21
CA PRO A 38 -5.60 -17.31 -17.47
C PRO A 38 -5.73 -16.49 -16.19
N LEU A 39 -4.72 -15.67 -15.86
CA LEU A 39 -4.73 -14.80 -14.67
C LEU A 39 -5.92 -13.85 -14.66
N ALA A 40 -6.31 -13.36 -15.85
CA ALA A 40 -7.43 -12.45 -16.04
C ALA A 40 -8.80 -13.10 -15.77
N GLU A 41 -8.87 -14.43 -15.66
CA GLU A 41 -10.10 -15.18 -15.40
C GLU A 41 -10.12 -15.78 -13.98
N ASP A 42 -9.03 -15.71 -13.22
CA ASP A 42 -8.98 -16.21 -11.84
C ASP A 42 -9.60 -15.19 -10.88
N GLU A 43 -10.86 -15.39 -10.52
CA GLU A 43 -11.60 -14.49 -9.62
C GLU A 43 -10.90 -14.25 -8.27
N ARG A 44 -10.18 -15.25 -7.74
CA ARG A 44 -9.50 -15.12 -6.45
C ARG A 44 -8.33 -14.16 -6.58
N LEU A 45 -7.56 -14.31 -7.66
CA LEU A 45 -6.48 -13.38 -7.99
C LEU A 45 -7.00 -11.96 -8.22
N LEU A 46 -8.10 -11.80 -8.96
CA LEU A 46 -8.69 -10.49 -9.22
C LEU A 46 -9.24 -9.82 -7.96
N ARG A 47 -9.85 -10.57 -7.04
CA ARG A 47 -10.27 -10.05 -5.72
C ARG A 47 -9.06 -9.63 -4.89
N GLN A 48 -8.02 -10.46 -4.86
CA GLN A 48 -6.80 -10.15 -4.14
C GLN A 48 -6.11 -8.90 -4.71
N SER A 49 -6.07 -8.74 -6.04
CA SER A 49 -5.54 -7.55 -6.72
C SER A 49 -6.22 -6.28 -6.26
N ARG A 50 -7.56 -6.26 -6.26
CA ARG A 50 -8.33 -5.09 -5.81
C ARG A 50 -8.04 -4.72 -4.36
N ARG A 51 -7.86 -5.72 -3.48
CA ARG A 51 -7.49 -5.49 -2.09
C ARG A 51 -6.09 -4.90 -1.96
N THR A 52 -5.13 -5.40 -2.76
CA THR A 52 -3.79 -4.81 -2.84
C THR A 52 -3.85 -3.36 -3.31
N ASP A 53 -4.67 -3.04 -4.32
CA ASP A 53 -4.85 -1.68 -4.83
C ASP A 53 -5.40 -0.73 -3.76
N GLU A 54 -6.39 -1.17 -2.97
CA GLU A 54 -6.95 -0.39 -1.85
C GLU A 54 -5.89 -0.03 -0.80
N VAL A 55 -5.00 -0.97 -0.47
CA VAL A 55 -3.89 -0.73 0.46
C VAL A 55 -2.89 0.26 -0.11
N ILE A 56 -2.53 0.13 -1.39
CA ILE A 56 -1.62 1.06 -2.08
C ILE A 56 -2.19 2.48 -2.07
N LEU A 57 -3.48 2.64 -2.39
CA LEU A 57 -4.13 3.95 -2.39
C LEU A 57 -4.11 4.59 -0.99
N SER A 58 -4.38 3.79 0.06
CA SER A 58 -4.31 4.30 1.43
C SER A 58 -2.90 4.75 1.83
N ILE A 59 -1.87 3.99 1.42
CA ILE A 59 -0.47 4.36 1.65
C ILE A 59 -0.14 5.68 0.95
N GLN A 60 -0.50 5.82 -0.32
CA GLN A 60 -0.25 7.04 -1.10
C GLN A 60 -0.92 8.27 -0.47
N GLN A 61 -2.14 8.12 0.05
CA GLN A 61 -2.83 9.20 0.76
C GLN A 61 -2.11 9.59 2.05
N LEU A 62 -1.67 8.61 2.86
CA LEU A 62 -0.91 8.89 4.08
C LEU A 62 0.44 9.55 3.80
N GLN A 63 1.15 9.09 2.77
CA GLN A 63 2.41 9.69 2.34
C GLN A 63 2.21 11.14 1.89
N SER A 64 1.21 11.40 1.04
CA SER A 64 0.88 12.76 0.59
C SER A 64 0.56 13.70 1.77
N MET A 65 -0.22 13.23 2.74
CA MET A 65 -0.56 14.01 3.93
C MET A 65 0.66 14.30 4.83
N LEU A 66 1.59 13.35 4.93
CA LEU A 66 2.84 13.54 5.69
C LEU A 66 3.78 14.52 4.97
N GLU A 67 3.87 14.45 3.64
CA GLU A 67 4.66 15.37 2.82
C GLU A 67 4.15 16.82 2.91
N GLU A 68 2.83 17.03 2.86
CA GLU A 68 2.21 18.34 3.05
C GLU A 68 2.54 18.91 4.43
N TYR A 69 2.42 18.10 5.48
CA TYR A 69 2.78 18.52 6.85
C TYR A 69 4.25 18.89 6.98
N ASP A 70 5.15 18.08 6.42
CA ASP A 70 6.61 18.31 6.46
C ASP A 70 6.98 19.57 5.65
N ARG A 71 6.24 19.91 4.59
CA ARG A 71 6.41 21.15 3.82
C ARG A 71 5.92 22.39 4.58
N GLU A 72 4.78 22.32 5.23
CA GLU A 72 4.20 23.45 5.98
C GLU A 72 4.96 23.75 7.28
N ASN A 73 5.61 22.74 7.88
CA ASN A 73 6.29 22.85 9.18
C ASN A 73 7.80 22.63 9.10
N GLY A 74 8.36 22.51 7.88
CA GLY A 74 9.80 22.42 7.64
C GLY A 74 10.53 23.75 7.94
N PRO A 75 11.87 23.74 8.08
CA PRO A 75 12.61 24.94 8.45
C PRO A 75 12.34 26.04 7.43
N GLN A 76 11.73 27.14 7.88
CA GLN A 76 11.71 28.39 7.14
C GLN A 76 13.16 28.80 6.98
N THR A 77 13.73 28.62 5.79
CA THR A 77 14.98 29.28 5.45
C THR A 77 14.70 30.77 5.45
N GLU A 78 15.00 31.41 6.58
CA GLU A 78 15.09 32.87 6.70
C GLU A 78 15.97 33.37 5.55
N LYS A 79 15.39 34.22 4.70
CA LYS A 79 16.09 34.95 3.64
C LYS A 79 16.64 36.25 4.19
#